data_AF-A0A654LZ65-F1
#
_entry.id   AF-A0A654LZ65-F1
#
_cell.length_a   1.000
_cell.length_b   1.000
_cell.length_c   1.000
_cell.angle_alpha   90.00
_cell.angle_beta   90.00
_cell.angle_gamma   90.00
#
_symmetry.space_group_name_H-M   'P 1'
#
loop_
_entity.id
_entity.type
_entity.pdbx_description
1 polymer ?
#
loop_
_entity_poly.entity_id
_entity_poly.type
_entity_poly.pdbx_seq_one_letter_code
_entity_poly.pdbx_strand_id
1 'polypeptide(L)'
;MTENSKDQSLSELTVEKRSGNIEKFDEEKLVRGISRAGTPFLIAKDISKSLVHKLAENPPIDNFIYSSKIREYVTQELKKRNQNTIAESYAGYSKNNVTSIKEQLKNNKYDSKVSQTKNTQSKQFEKDRKRFAKDKDNAL
;
A
#
# COMPACT_ATOMS: atom_id res chain seq x y z
N MET A 1 -34.77 -10.66 -11.49
CA MET A 1 -34.91 -9.57 -12.47
C MET A 1 -33.92 -8.49 -12.10
N THR A 2 -33.02 -8.15 -13.04
CA THR A 2 -32.17 -6.95 -13.17
C THR A 2 -31.34 -6.57 -11.92
N GLU A 3 -30.01 -6.57 -11.90
CA GLU A 3 -29.09 -5.89 -12.81
C GLU A 3 -27.69 -6.53 -12.68
N ASN A 4 -27.13 -7.08 -13.75
CA ASN A 4 -25.74 -7.58 -13.76
C ASN A 4 -25.06 -7.11 -15.06
N SER A 5 -25.20 -5.81 -15.33
CA SER A 5 -24.94 -5.25 -16.67
C SER A 5 -24.37 -3.84 -16.59
N LYS A 6 -23.36 -3.64 -15.73
CA LYS A 6 -22.50 -2.44 -15.75
C LYS A 6 -21.14 -2.75 -15.13
N ASP A 7 -20.58 -3.91 -15.44
CA ASP A 7 -19.12 -4.06 -15.47
C ASP A 7 -18.61 -3.23 -16.65
N GLN A 8 -18.70 -1.89 -16.53
CA GLN A 8 -18.07 -0.96 -17.45
C GLN A 8 -16.58 -1.10 -17.19
N SER A 9 -16.00 -2.03 -17.94
CA SER A 9 -14.63 -2.49 -17.83
C SER A 9 -13.69 -1.28 -17.99
N LEU A 10 -13.27 -0.70 -16.87
CA LEU A 10 -12.09 0.17 -16.78
C LEU A 10 -10.80 -0.65 -16.97
N SER A 11 -10.86 -1.82 -17.61
CA SER A 11 -9.72 -2.71 -17.83
C SER A 11 -8.66 -2.11 -18.76
N GLU A 12 -9.08 -1.13 -19.57
CA GLU A 12 -8.21 -0.33 -20.44
C GLU A 12 -7.72 0.95 -19.77
N LEU A 13 -8.27 1.32 -18.61
CA LEU A 13 -7.84 2.52 -17.89
C LEU A 13 -6.41 2.32 -17.40
N THR A 14 -5.54 3.25 -17.78
CA THR A 14 -4.14 3.28 -17.36
C THR A 14 -3.94 4.33 -16.28
N VAL A 15 -3.09 4.00 -15.31
CA VAL A 15 -2.79 4.83 -14.16
C VAL A 15 -1.30 5.14 -14.12
N GLU A 16 -0.94 6.41 -14.17
CA GLU A 16 0.45 6.83 -13.93
C GLU A 16 0.73 6.99 -12.43
N LYS A 17 1.77 6.31 -11.97
CA LYS A 17 2.27 6.36 -10.60
C LYS A 17 3.17 7.59 -10.41
N ARG A 18 3.40 7.95 -9.15
CA ARG A 18 4.37 9.01 -8.79
C ARG A 18 5.78 8.82 -9.35
N SER A 19 6.15 7.58 -9.68
CA SER A 19 7.47 7.23 -10.21
C SER A 19 7.55 7.36 -11.74
N GLY A 20 6.46 7.75 -12.42
CA GLY A 20 6.34 7.73 -13.87
C GLY A 20 5.95 6.36 -14.45
N ASN A 21 5.86 5.32 -13.62
CA ASN A 21 5.44 4.00 -14.07
C ASN A 21 3.95 4.02 -14.42
N ILE A 22 3.57 3.33 -15.49
CA ILE A 22 2.18 3.19 -15.93
C ILE A 22 1.73 1.75 -15.66
N GLU A 23 0.56 1.59 -15.06
CA GLU A 23 -0.06 0.30 -14.81
C GLU A 23 -1.55 0.34 -15.14
N LYS A 24 -2.16 -0.83 -15.37
CA LYS A 24 -3.62 -0.91 -15.50
C LYS A 24 -4.31 -0.59 -14.17
N PHE A 25 -5.48 0.03 -14.26
CA PHE A 25 -6.33 0.25 -13.09
C PHE A 25 -6.79 -1.10 -12.53
N ASP A 26 -6.59 -1.26 -11.23
CA ASP A 26 -7.00 -2.44 -10.47
C ASP A 26 -7.83 -1.96 -9.27
N GLU A 27 -9.10 -2.32 -9.29
CA GLU A 27 -10.06 -1.97 -8.25
C GLU A 27 -9.68 -2.59 -6.90
N GLU A 28 -9.26 -3.86 -6.88
CA GLU A 28 -8.88 -4.52 -5.63
C GLU A 28 -7.66 -3.85 -5.00
N LYS A 29 -6.71 -3.41 -5.82
CA LYS A 29 -5.54 -2.65 -5.37
C LYS A 29 -5.95 -1.33 -4.73
N LEU A 30 -6.94 -0.65 -5.29
CA LEU A 30 -7.51 0.56 -4.71
C LEU A 30 -8.16 0.27 -3.35
N VAL A 31 -9.06 -0.72 -3.27
CA VAL A 31 -9.73 -1.11 -2.02
C VAL A 31 -8.72 -1.44 -0.93
N ARG A 32 -7.72 -2.28 -1.23
CA ARG A 32 -6.63 -2.62 -0.28
C ARG A 32 -5.88 -1.37 0.18
N GLY A 33 -5.63 -0.43 -0.71
CA GLY A 33 -5.00 0.86 -0.39
C GLY A 33 -5.83 1.69 0.59
N ILE A 34 -7.15 1.78 0.36
CA ILE A 34 -8.08 2.52 1.23
C ILE A 34 -8.20 1.85 2.60
N SER A 35 -8.29 0.52 2.65
CA SER A 35 -8.38 -0.23 3.90
C SER A 35 -7.12 -0.13 4.76
N ARG A 36 -5.92 -0.09 4.13
CA ARG A 36 -4.66 0.12 4.85
C ARG A 36 -4.59 1.45 5.60
N ALA A 37 -5.41 2.42 5.24
CA ALA A 37 -5.52 3.70 5.93
C ALA A 37 -6.34 3.63 7.23
N GLY A 38 -6.98 2.48 7.51
CA GLY A 38 -7.89 2.30 8.65
C GLY A 38 -9.37 2.29 8.25
N THR A 39 -9.70 2.36 6.96
CA THR A 39 -11.10 2.31 6.50
C THR A 39 -11.66 0.88 6.55
N PRO A 40 -12.83 0.64 7.18
CA PRO A 40 -13.49 -0.67 7.12
C PRO A 40 -13.68 -1.16 5.67
N PHE A 41 -13.46 -2.45 5.43
CA PHE A 41 -13.42 -3.02 4.07
C PHE A 41 -14.68 -2.74 3.25
N LEU A 42 -15.87 -2.83 3.85
CA LEU A 42 -17.13 -2.54 3.17
C LEU A 42 -17.18 -1.09 2.67
N ILE A 43 -16.79 -0.14 3.52
CA ILE A 43 -16.72 1.28 3.16
C ILE A 43 -15.66 1.52 2.07
N ALA A 44 -14.51 0.87 2.17
CA ALA A 44 -13.45 0.96 1.16
C ALA A 44 -13.94 0.45 -0.21
N LYS A 45 -14.70 -0.66 -0.23
CA LYS A 45 -15.31 -1.20 -1.43
C LYS A 45 -16.36 -0.26 -2.01
N ASP A 46 -17.20 0.35 -1.19
CA ASP A 46 -18.19 1.32 -1.65
C ASP A 46 -17.54 2.57 -2.25
N ILE A 47 -16.47 3.09 -1.63
CA ILE A 47 -15.71 4.23 -2.17
C ILE A 47 -15.09 3.86 -3.52
N SER A 48 -14.55 2.65 -3.62
CA SER A 48 -13.97 2.14 -4.86
C SER A 48 -15.00 2.06 -5.98
N LYS A 49 -16.18 1.49 -5.72
CA LYS A 49 -17.29 1.48 -6.66
C LYS A 49 -17.74 2.88 -7.06
N SER A 50 -17.82 3.81 -6.10
CA SER A 50 -18.17 5.21 -6.36
C SER A 50 -17.19 5.85 -7.34
N LEU A 51 -15.88 5.59 -7.18
CA LEU A 51 -14.86 6.03 -8.14
C LEU A 51 -15.07 5.41 -9.52
N VAL A 52 -15.25 4.09 -9.58
CA VAL A 52 -15.44 3.35 -10.84
C VAL A 52 -16.65 3.91 -11.59
N HIS A 53 -17.78 4.11 -10.91
CA HIS A 53 -18.97 4.74 -11.49
C HIS A 53 -18.66 6.15 -12.01
N LYS A 54 -17.96 6.97 -11.24
CA LYS A 54 -17.61 8.32 -11.68
C LYS A 54 -16.71 8.33 -12.91
N LEU A 55 -15.75 7.42 -12.98
CA LEU A 55 -14.85 7.28 -14.13
C LEU A 55 -15.57 6.71 -15.35
N ALA A 56 -16.58 5.88 -15.15
CA ALA A 56 -17.42 5.40 -16.24
C ALA A 56 -18.39 6.48 -16.77
N GLU A 57 -18.92 7.33 -15.89
CA GLU A 57 -19.78 8.47 -16.28
C GLU A 57 -18.99 9.59 -16.95
N ASN A 58 -17.77 9.85 -16.47
CA ASN A 58 -16.88 10.88 -16.99
C ASN A 58 -15.51 10.25 -17.30
N PRO A 59 -15.39 9.54 -18.43
CA PRO A 59 -14.15 8.87 -18.80
C PRO A 59 -13.04 9.90 -18.97
N PRO A 60 -11.84 9.65 -18.41
CA PRO A 60 -10.71 10.53 -18.61
C PRO A 60 -10.26 10.50 -20.07
N ILE A 61 -9.70 11.62 -20.52
CA ILE A 61 -9.10 11.74 -21.85
C ILE A 61 -8.03 10.65 -22.01
N ASP A 62 -8.07 9.95 -23.14
CA ASP A 62 -7.15 8.85 -23.49
C ASP A 62 -7.15 7.65 -22.53
N ASN A 63 -8.23 7.43 -21.75
CA ASN A 63 -8.30 6.35 -20.75
C ASN A 63 -7.12 6.39 -19.77
N PHE A 64 -6.68 7.60 -19.41
CA PHE A 64 -5.48 7.82 -18.64
C PHE A 64 -5.76 8.67 -17.40
N ILE A 65 -5.27 8.25 -16.24
CA ILE A 65 -5.44 9.01 -15.00
C ILE A 65 -4.21 8.98 -14.11
N TYR A 66 -3.90 10.12 -13.50
CA TYR A 66 -2.85 10.19 -12.49
C TYR A 66 -3.29 9.53 -11.18
N SER A 67 -2.39 8.75 -10.57
CA SER A 67 -2.60 8.15 -9.25
C SER A 67 -2.86 9.19 -8.15
N SER A 68 -2.33 10.41 -8.28
CA SER A 68 -2.63 11.55 -7.42
C SER A 68 -4.11 11.94 -7.49
N LYS A 69 -4.70 11.93 -8.69
CA LYS A 69 -6.10 12.29 -8.90
C LYS A 69 -7.06 11.27 -8.30
N ILE A 70 -6.74 9.98 -8.44
CA ILE A 70 -7.44 8.90 -7.74
C ILE A 70 -7.38 9.12 -6.22
N ARG A 71 -6.21 9.47 -5.68
CA ARG A 71 -6.05 9.73 -4.25
C ARG A 71 -6.87 10.93 -3.76
N GLU A 72 -6.89 12.02 -4.52
CA GLU A 72 -7.73 13.19 -4.23
C GLU A 72 -9.19 12.77 -4.12
N TYR A 73 -9.68 12.00 -5.10
CA TYR A 73 -11.06 11.53 -5.10
C TYR A 73 -11.40 10.73 -3.84
N VAL A 74 -10.58 9.74 -3.50
CA VAL A 74 -10.78 8.93 -2.28
C VAL A 74 -10.78 9.80 -1.03
N THR A 75 -9.85 10.77 -0.94
CA THR A 75 -9.78 11.69 0.19
C THR A 75 -11.09 12.49 0.33
N GLN A 76 -11.67 12.94 -0.78
CA GLN A 76 -12.95 13.66 -0.76
C GLN A 76 -14.10 12.74 -0.35
N GLU A 77 -14.16 11.51 -0.85
CA GLU A 77 -15.18 10.53 -0.45
C GLU A 77 -15.09 10.18 1.04
N LEU A 78 -13.88 10.04 1.59
CA LEU A 78 -13.68 9.83 3.04
C LEU A 78 -14.18 11.04 3.84
N LYS A 79 -13.89 12.27 3.41
CA LYS A 79 -14.39 13.50 4.05
C LYS A 79 -15.91 13.60 4.02
N LYS A 80 -16.55 13.28 2.89
CA LYS A 80 -18.02 13.26 2.75
C LYS A 80 -18.69 12.27 3.69
N ARG A 81 -17.99 11.20 4.07
CA ARG A 81 -18.45 10.17 5.02
C ARG A 81 -18.04 10.48 6.46
N ASN A 82 -17.62 11.71 6.75
CA ASN A 82 -17.14 12.18 8.06
C ASN A 82 -15.90 11.43 8.58
N GLN A 83 -15.11 10.81 7.71
CA GLN A 83 -13.87 10.10 8.06
C GLN A 83 -12.64 11.00 7.89
N ASN A 84 -12.67 12.19 8.50
CA ASN A 84 -11.66 13.24 8.28
C ASN A 84 -10.23 12.80 8.67
N THR A 85 -10.07 12.17 9.83
CA THR A 85 -8.77 11.68 10.32
C THR A 85 -8.17 10.62 9.39
N ILE A 86 -9.00 9.74 8.85
CA ILE A 86 -8.58 8.72 7.87
C ILE A 86 -8.25 9.38 6.53
N ALA A 87 -9.03 10.37 6.10
CA ALA A 87 -8.77 11.13 4.88
C ALA A 87 -7.41 11.84 4.94
N GLU A 88 -7.09 12.48 6.05
CA GLU A 88 -5.78 13.10 6.30
C GLU A 88 -4.66 12.07 6.29
N SER A 89 -4.85 10.94 6.97
CA SER A 89 -3.88 9.83 7.00
C SER A 89 -3.65 9.24 5.60
N TYR A 90 -4.70 9.06 4.81
CA TYR A 90 -4.63 8.55 3.44
C TYR A 90 -3.95 9.54 2.49
N ALA A 91 -4.25 10.83 2.60
CA ALA A 91 -3.59 11.89 1.84
C ALA A 91 -2.09 11.98 2.19
N GLY A 92 -1.76 11.86 3.47
CA GLY A 92 -0.40 11.88 4.02
C GLY A 92 0.42 10.62 3.75
N TYR A 93 -0.19 9.50 3.36
CA TYR A 93 0.49 8.22 3.21
C TYR A 93 1.61 8.21 2.14
N SER A 94 1.73 9.23 1.26
CA SER A 94 2.95 9.37 0.43
C SER A 94 4.03 10.31 0.96
N LYS A 95 3.76 11.08 2.03
CA LYS A 95 4.76 11.88 2.76
C LYS A 95 5.42 11.08 3.89
N ASN A 96 4.78 9.99 4.31
CA ASN A 96 5.39 9.00 5.17
C ASN A 96 6.42 8.22 4.34
N ASN A 97 7.57 8.86 4.06
CA ASN A 97 8.82 8.15 4.26
C ASN A 97 8.64 7.45 5.60
N VAL A 98 8.84 6.14 5.65
CA VAL A 98 9.02 5.45 6.92
C VAL A 98 10.17 6.22 7.57
N THR A 99 9.88 7.24 8.39
CA THR A 99 10.84 7.76 9.36
C THR A 99 11.14 6.50 10.12
N SER A 100 12.30 5.95 9.79
CA SER A 100 12.77 4.72 10.37
C SER A 100 12.58 4.93 11.85
N ILE A 101 11.91 4.02 12.57
CA ILE A 101 11.74 4.14 14.02
C ILE A 101 13.10 4.47 14.70
N LYS A 102 14.23 4.09 14.05
CA LYS A 102 15.60 4.54 14.33
C LYS A 102 15.84 6.05 14.46
N GLU A 103 15.20 6.89 13.65
CA GLU A 103 15.46 8.34 13.63
C GLU A 103 14.79 9.05 14.81
N GLN A 104 13.63 8.54 15.27
CA GLN A 104 12.99 8.98 16.51
C GLN A 104 13.73 8.48 17.77
N LEU A 105 14.45 7.36 17.66
CA LEU A 105 15.26 6.79 18.77
C LEU A 105 16.63 7.47 18.98
N LYS A 106 17.09 8.34 18.07
CA LYS A 106 18.37 9.07 18.26
C LYS A 106 18.32 10.13 19.35
N ASN A 107 17.13 10.49 19.85
CA ASN A 107 16.96 11.44 20.94
C ASN A 107 16.85 10.78 22.32
N ASN A 108 17.25 9.52 22.45
CA ASN A 108 17.33 8.87 23.76
C ASN A 108 18.62 9.27 24.48
N LYS A 109 18.48 10.36 25.23
CA LYS A 109 19.42 10.89 26.24
C LYS A 109 19.61 9.96 27.45
N TYR A 110 19.40 8.65 27.29
CA TYR A 110 19.46 7.64 28.34
C TYR A 110 20.44 6.55 27.90
N ASP A 111 21.61 6.57 28.55
CA ASP A 111 22.67 5.59 28.40
C ASP A 111 22.22 4.23 28.98
N SER A 112 21.58 3.40 28.16
CA SER A 112 21.29 2.04 28.55
C SER A 112 22.60 1.25 28.59
N LYS A 113 23.06 0.86 29.79
CA LYS A 113 24.23 -0.03 29.99
C LYS A 113 24.06 -1.45 29.42
N VAL A 114 22.94 -1.72 28.74
CA VAL A 114 22.63 -3.01 28.13
C VAL A 114 22.82 -2.86 26.61
N SER A 115 23.81 -3.58 26.08
CA SER A 115 24.06 -3.64 24.64
C SER A 115 22.84 -4.22 23.93
N GLN A 116 22.35 -3.54 22.90
CA GLN A 116 21.29 -4.10 22.04
C GLN A 116 21.78 -5.41 21.43
N THR A 117 21.07 -6.50 21.73
CA THR A 117 21.38 -7.81 21.17
C THR A 117 21.11 -7.77 19.66
N LYS A 118 22.17 -7.97 18.87
CA LYS A 118 22.04 -8.11 17.41
C LYS A 118 21.20 -9.35 17.13
N ASN A 119 20.08 -9.13 16.45
CA ASN A 119 19.14 -10.16 16.01
C ASN A 119 19.84 -11.40 15.45
N THR A 120 19.41 -12.55 15.95
CA THR A 120 20.07 -13.86 15.92
C THR A 120 20.08 -14.57 14.55
N GLN A 121 19.45 -13.99 13.53
CA GLN A 121 19.24 -14.68 12.24
C GLN A 121 20.51 -14.77 11.38
N SER A 122 21.44 -13.81 11.48
CA SER A 122 22.69 -13.87 10.73
C SER A 122 23.62 -15.01 11.19
N LYS A 123 23.52 -15.45 12.45
CA LYS A 123 24.25 -16.64 12.94
C LYS A 123 23.60 -17.96 12.50
N GLN A 124 22.30 -17.96 12.17
CA GLN A 124 21.58 -19.13 11.69
C GLN A 124 22.09 -19.52 10.29
N PHE A 125 22.18 -18.55 9.36
CA PHE A 125 22.69 -18.78 8.01
C PHE A 125 24.13 -19.32 7.97
N GLU A 126 25.01 -18.82 8.84
CA GLU A 126 26.39 -19.30 8.93
C GLU A 126 26.47 -20.75 9.46
N LYS A 127 25.60 -21.10 10.43
CA LYS A 127 25.48 -22.46 10.96
C LYS A 127 24.92 -23.43 9.93
N ASP A 128 23.88 -23.03 9.21
CA ASP A 128 23.24 -23.86 8.19
C ASP A 128 24.22 -24.11 7.04
N ARG A 129 24.94 -23.07 6.57
CA ARG A 129 25.99 -23.21 5.54
C ARG A 129 27.09 -24.20 5.95
N LYS A 130 27.53 -24.18 7.21
CA LYS A 130 28.56 -25.10 7.72
C LYS A 130 28.07 -26.55 7.85
N ARG A 131 26.78 -26.76 8.18
CA ARG A 131 26.17 -28.09 8.20
C ARG A 131 26.11 -28.70 6.79
N PHE A 132 25.63 -27.93 5.82
CA PHE A 132 25.56 -28.37 4.42
C PHE A 132 26.93 -28.68 3.80
N ALA A 133 28.00 -28.01 4.24
CA ALA A 133 29.35 -28.34 3.79
C ALA A 133 29.85 -29.67 4.37
N LYS A 134 29.59 -29.94 5.65
CA LYS A 134 30.04 -31.16 6.34
C LYS A 134 29.38 -32.44 5.82
N ASP A 135 28.13 -32.35 5.36
CA ASP A 135 27.40 -33.52 4.83
C ASP A 135 27.87 -33.92 3.41
N LYS A 136 28.52 -33.01 2.67
CA LYS A 136 29.06 -33.31 1.33
C LYS A 136 30.40 -34.05 1.37
N ASP A 137 31.19 -33.85 2.43
CA ASP A 137 32.50 -34.48 2.59
C ASP A 137 32.41 -35.94 3.09
N ASN A 138 31.21 -36.39 3.47
CA ASN A 138 30.94 -37.72 4.05
C ASN A 138 30.21 -38.68 3.08
N ALA A 139 30.08 -38.31 1.80
CA ALA A 139 29.33 -39.05 0.77
C ALA A 139 30.19 -39.59 -0.38
N LEU A 140 31.45 -39.95 -0.08
CA LEU A 140 32.35 -40.73 -0.94
C LEU A 140 32.95 -41.89 -0.16
#